data_AF-A0A9W9NST6-F1
#
_entry.id   AF-A0A9W9NST6-F1
#
_cell.length_a   1.000
_cell.length_b   1.000
_cell.length_c   1.000
_cell.angle_alpha   90.00
_cell.angle_beta   90.00
_cell.angle_gamma   90.00
#
_symmetry.space_group_name_H-M   'P 1'
#
loop_
_entity.id
_entity.type
_entity.pdbx_description
1 polymer ?
#
loop_
_entity_poly.entity_id
_entity_poly.type
_entity_poly.pdbx_seq_one_letter_code
_entity_poly.pdbx_strand_id
1 'polypeptide(L)'
;MPHQGTELWPPKDADRLHDPLAQEPQLVSFNEIPEWYSDNEFILHGYRPISNSAPACFHSWGYLHNETANIYSHLIPGLVFLAGEWYLLQYLRVEYPRATVADLMVFAFFVLTTTVCYGLSAMYHTLMNHSVRVNSLWLQVDLIGIVLSTLGNFVSGIYVIFYCEQELKRGYWAMV
;
A
#
# COMPACT_ATOMS: atom_id res chain seq x y z
N MET A 1 63.82 2.54 36.40
CA MET A 1 62.88 3.68 36.27
C MET A 1 61.88 3.32 35.19
N PRO A 2 60.56 3.33 35.47
CA PRO A 2 59.53 2.97 34.50
C PRO A 2 58.96 4.23 33.81
N HIS A 3 58.77 4.17 32.49
CA HIS A 3 57.89 5.07 31.73
C HIS A 3 56.73 4.20 31.23
N GLN A 4 55.51 4.33 31.80
CA GLN A 4 54.38 5.09 31.23
C GLN A 4 54.11 4.65 29.79
N GLY A 5 53.07 3.88 29.48
CA GLY A 5 51.66 4.15 29.75
C GLY A 5 50.98 4.42 28.41
N THR A 6 50.75 3.38 27.61
CA THR A 6 49.96 3.48 26.38
C THR A 6 48.48 3.40 26.75
N GLU A 7 47.84 4.56 26.85
CA GLU A 7 46.38 4.68 26.81
C GLU A 7 45.89 4.15 25.45
N LEU A 8 45.37 2.92 25.45
CA LEU A 8 44.50 2.48 24.36
C LEU A 8 43.21 3.30 24.45
N TRP A 9 43.09 4.27 23.55
CA TRP A 9 41.81 4.86 23.19
C TRP A 9 40.78 3.73 22.97
N PRO A 10 39.58 3.76 23.59
CA PRO A 10 38.60 2.73 23.38
C PRO A 10 38.20 2.68 21.90
N PRO A 11 37.90 1.51 21.31
CA PRO A 11 37.42 1.44 19.93
C PRO A 11 36.27 2.43 19.74
N LYS A 12 36.25 3.17 18.62
CA LYS A 12 35.17 4.11 18.26
C LYS A 12 33.77 3.47 18.22
N ASP A 13 33.70 2.16 18.40
CA ASP A 13 32.50 1.33 18.37
C ASP A 13 31.98 0.97 19.77
N ALA A 14 32.71 1.32 20.85
CA ALA A 14 32.27 1.05 22.21
C ALA A 14 31.02 1.86 22.61
N ASP A 15 30.83 3.04 22.01
CA ASP A 15 29.65 3.90 22.25
C ASP A 15 28.41 3.46 21.45
N ARG A 16 28.53 2.51 20.52
CA ARG A 16 27.39 1.97 19.74
C ARG A 16 26.65 0.83 20.43
N LEU A 17 27.15 0.33 21.56
CA LEU A 17 26.60 -0.86 22.22
C LEU A 17 25.29 -0.60 22.99
N HIS A 18 24.87 0.67 23.14
CA HIS A 18 23.70 1.02 23.96
C HIS A 18 22.80 2.11 23.36
N ASP A 19 22.87 2.41 22.06
CA ASP A 19 21.83 3.21 21.42
C ASP A 19 20.64 2.30 21.05
N PRO A 20 19.48 2.40 21.75
CA PRO A 20 18.31 1.60 21.45
C PRO A 20 17.72 1.90 20.06
N LEU A 21 18.13 3.01 19.44
CA LEU A 21 17.73 3.43 18.09
C LEU A 21 18.69 2.95 17.00
N ALA A 22 19.84 2.37 17.36
CA ALA A 22 20.86 1.90 16.41
C ALA A 22 20.79 0.39 16.12
N GLN A 23 19.77 -0.33 16.63
CA GLN A 23 19.55 -1.71 16.19
C GLN A 23 19.02 -1.69 14.76
N GLU A 24 19.88 -2.04 13.81
CA GLU A 24 19.47 -2.21 12.42
C GLU A 24 18.31 -3.22 12.35
N PRO A 25 17.30 -2.96 11.49
CA PRO A 25 16.18 -3.89 11.33
C PRO A 25 16.71 -5.26 10.89
N GLN A 26 16.44 -6.30 11.68
CA GLN A 26 16.89 -7.66 11.39
C GLN A 26 16.03 -8.25 10.26
N LEU A 27 16.47 -8.09 9.02
CA LEU A 27 15.87 -8.73 7.85
C LEU A 27 16.40 -10.16 7.68
N VAL A 28 15.58 -11.04 7.12
CA VAL A 28 15.88 -12.47 6.95
C VAL A 28 15.94 -12.87 5.48
N SER A 29 16.53 -14.04 5.21
CA SER A 29 16.57 -14.67 3.89
C SER A 29 15.29 -15.46 3.57
N PHE A 30 15.09 -15.77 2.29
CA PHE A 30 13.97 -16.58 1.80
C PHE A 30 13.82 -17.93 2.51
N ASN A 31 14.93 -18.56 2.88
CA ASN A 31 14.90 -19.88 3.53
C ASN A 31 14.53 -19.81 5.02
N GLU A 32 14.44 -18.61 5.59
CA GLU A 32 14.13 -18.39 7.02
C GLU A 32 12.67 -17.98 7.24
N ILE A 33 11.93 -17.65 6.17
CA ILE A 33 10.51 -17.33 6.24
C ILE A 33 9.63 -18.58 6.07
N PRO A 34 8.42 -18.58 6.63
CA PRO A 34 7.49 -19.69 6.45
C PRO A 34 6.89 -19.70 5.03
N GLU A 35 6.45 -20.89 4.60
CA GLU A 35 5.91 -21.14 3.25
C GLU A 35 4.75 -20.21 2.86
N TRP A 36 3.90 -19.82 3.80
CA TRP A 36 2.76 -18.92 3.52
C TRP A 36 3.17 -17.47 3.23
N TYR A 37 4.43 -17.10 3.51
CA TYR A 37 5.01 -15.78 3.26
C TYR A 37 6.04 -15.81 2.12
N SER A 38 6.36 -17.01 1.60
CA SER A 38 7.41 -17.22 0.60
C SER A 38 6.82 -17.16 -0.82
N ASP A 39 6.40 -15.97 -1.25
CA ASP A 39 5.67 -15.80 -2.52
C ASP A 39 6.53 -15.94 -3.77
N ASN A 40 7.82 -15.58 -3.69
CA ASN A 40 8.72 -15.54 -4.84
C ASN A 40 10.14 -16.00 -4.48
N GLU A 41 10.53 -17.19 -4.95
CA GLU A 41 11.84 -17.81 -4.70
C GLU A 41 13.04 -17.04 -5.25
N PHE A 42 12.82 -16.09 -6.18
CA PHE A 42 13.88 -15.27 -6.76
C PHE A 42 14.26 -14.06 -5.88
N ILE A 43 13.44 -13.74 -4.87
CA ILE A 43 13.78 -12.73 -3.87
C ILE A 43 14.52 -13.48 -2.75
N LEU A 44 15.84 -13.32 -2.68
CA LEU A 44 16.67 -14.16 -1.79
C LEU A 44 16.78 -13.60 -0.37
N HIS A 45 16.65 -12.29 -0.20
CA HIS A 45 16.89 -11.57 1.06
C HIS A 45 16.00 -10.35 1.21
N GLY A 46 16.00 -9.77 2.41
CA GLY A 46 15.31 -8.50 2.70
C GLY A 46 13.88 -8.69 3.22
N TYR A 47 13.52 -9.91 3.63
CA TYR A 47 12.23 -10.20 4.23
C TYR A 47 12.14 -9.69 5.65
N ARG A 48 10.97 -9.20 6.03
CA ARG A 48 10.70 -8.83 7.43
C ARG A 48 10.39 -10.11 8.22
N PRO A 49 10.95 -10.32 9.42
CA PRO A 49 10.59 -11.46 10.23
C PRO A 49 9.12 -11.40 10.65
N ILE A 50 8.56 -12.54 11.06
CA ILE A 50 7.17 -12.62 11.53
C ILE A 50 7.02 -11.75 12.78
N SER A 51 6.18 -10.72 12.71
CA SER A 51 6.11 -9.69 13.75
C SER A 51 5.07 -9.97 14.82
N ASN A 52 3.97 -10.66 14.48
CA ASN A 52 2.74 -10.75 15.29
C ASN A 52 2.29 -9.40 15.89
N SER A 53 2.65 -8.29 15.24
CA SER A 53 2.49 -6.94 15.77
C SER A 53 2.25 -5.96 14.64
N ALA A 54 1.02 -5.43 14.54
CA ALA A 54 0.68 -4.40 13.58
C ALA A 54 1.55 -3.14 13.74
N PRO A 55 1.85 -2.63 14.96
CA PRO A 55 2.80 -1.53 15.12
C PRO A 55 4.17 -1.81 14.52
N ALA A 56 4.69 -3.03 14.65
CA ALA A 56 5.96 -3.41 14.03
C ALA A 56 5.89 -3.47 12.50
N CYS A 57 4.75 -3.88 11.93
CA CYS A 57 4.48 -3.79 10.49
C CYS A 57 4.53 -2.34 9.98
N PHE A 58 3.90 -1.40 10.71
CA PHE A 58 3.94 0.02 10.33
C PHE A 58 5.30 0.67 10.57
N HIS A 59 6.02 0.27 11.62
CA HIS A 59 7.40 0.70 11.85
C HIS A 59 8.31 0.35 10.67
N SER A 60 7.98 -0.70 9.91
CA SER A 60 8.76 -1.09 8.72
C SER A 60 8.73 -0.08 7.59
N TRP A 61 7.82 0.89 7.60
CA TRP A 61 7.83 1.99 6.64
C TRP A 61 9.10 2.85 6.76
N GLY A 62 9.77 2.82 7.92
CA GLY A 62 10.99 3.60 8.17
C GLY A 62 12.29 3.00 7.64
N TYR A 63 12.27 1.79 7.05
CA TYR A 63 13.47 1.14 6.53
C TYR A 63 13.20 0.34 5.25
N LEU A 64 14.27 0.03 4.50
CA LEU A 64 14.16 -0.70 3.24
C LEU A 64 14.02 -2.21 3.50
N HIS A 65 13.08 -2.83 2.79
CA HIS A 65 12.84 -4.28 2.79
C HIS A 65 12.19 -4.69 1.44
N ASN A 66 11.98 -5.99 1.23
CA ASN A 66 11.48 -6.56 -0.03
C ASN A 66 10.08 -6.05 -0.47
N GLU A 67 9.33 -5.42 0.45
CA GLU A 67 7.96 -4.93 0.24
C GLU A 67 7.87 -3.41 0.21
N THR A 68 8.98 -2.68 0.41
CA THR A 68 8.97 -1.22 0.45
C THR A 68 8.39 -0.65 -0.84
N ALA A 69 8.83 -1.16 -2.00
CA ALA A 69 8.31 -0.72 -3.30
C ALA A 69 6.81 -1.00 -3.45
N ASN A 70 6.33 -2.16 -3.01
CA ASN A 70 4.91 -2.51 -3.07
C ASN A 70 4.07 -1.58 -2.17
N ILE A 71 4.51 -1.31 -0.93
CA ILE A 71 3.82 -0.37 -0.04
C ILE A 71 3.72 1.01 -0.69
N TYR A 72 4.85 1.60 -1.10
CA TYR A 72 4.86 2.99 -1.58
C TYR A 72 4.28 3.16 -2.98
N SER A 73 4.42 2.17 -3.86
CA SER A 73 3.82 2.21 -5.20
C SER A 73 2.29 2.16 -5.15
N HIS A 74 1.69 1.62 -4.08
CA HIS A 74 0.25 1.68 -3.88
C HIS A 74 -0.19 2.86 -3.01
N LEU A 75 0.53 3.14 -1.92
CA LEU A 75 0.18 4.20 -0.97
C LEU A 75 0.22 5.59 -1.60
N ILE A 76 1.29 5.91 -2.35
CA ILE A 76 1.47 7.25 -2.92
C ILE A 76 0.35 7.56 -3.93
N PRO A 77 0.08 6.72 -4.95
CA PRO A 77 -1.07 6.93 -5.82
C PRO A 77 -2.40 6.98 -5.06
N GLY A 78 -2.61 6.11 -4.06
CA GLY A 78 -3.82 6.14 -3.23
C GLY A 78 -4.05 7.50 -2.57
N LEU A 79 -3.01 8.11 -2.00
CA LEU A 79 -3.09 9.47 -1.42
C LEU A 79 -3.32 10.54 -2.49
N VAL A 80 -2.69 10.40 -3.67
CA VAL A 80 -2.90 11.30 -4.81
C VAL A 80 -4.35 11.23 -5.31
N PHE A 81 -4.93 10.04 -5.45
CA PHE A 81 -6.34 9.87 -5.83
C PHE A 81 -7.28 10.42 -4.76
N LEU A 82 -7.00 10.21 -3.48
CA LEU A 82 -7.80 10.76 -2.39
C LEU A 82 -7.81 12.30 -2.38
N ALA A 83 -6.64 12.93 -2.56
CA ALA A 83 -6.56 14.38 -2.69
C ALA A 83 -7.17 14.88 -4.00
N GLY A 84 -6.96 14.12 -5.08
CA GLY A 84 -7.48 14.37 -6.41
C GLY A 84 -9.00 14.33 -6.47
N GLU A 85 -9.66 13.47 -5.68
CA GLU A 85 -11.11 13.40 -5.56
C GLU A 85 -11.72 14.74 -5.13
N TRP A 86 -11.19 15.32 -4.05
CA TRP A 86 -11.64 16.61 -3.57
C TRP A 86 -11.44 17.70 -4.64
N TYR A 87 -10.26 17.75 -5.25
CA TYR A 87 -9.94 18.73 -6.29
C TYR A 87 -10.83 18.57 -7.53
N LEU A 88 -11.01 17.34 -8.02
CA LEU A 88 -11.81 17.00 -9.18
C LEU A 88 -13.27 17.42 -8.97
N LEU A 89 -13.86 17.12 -7.82
CA LEU A 89 -15.24 17.49 -7.54
C LEU A 89 -15.45 19.01 -7.47
N GLN A 90 -14.48 19.77 -6.93
CA GLN A 90 -14.55 21.23 -6.95
C GLN A 90 -14.43 21.76 -8.38
N TYR A 91 -13.46 21.24 -9.15
CA TYR A 91 -13.25 21.61 -10.53
C TYR A 91 -14.52 21.37 -11.38
N LEU A 92 -15.11 20.17 -11.28
CA LEU A 92 -16.31 19.81 -12.04
C LEU A 92 -17.50 20.71 -11.71
N ARG A 93 -17.69 21.08 -10.43
CA ARG A 93 -18.78 21.97 -10.01
C ARG A 93 -18.64 23.39 -10.56
N VAL A 94 -17.42 23.90 -10.67
CA VAL A 94 -17.14 25.25 -11.16
C VAL A 94 -17.19 25.29 -12.68
N GLU A 95 -16.49 24.37 -13.35
CA GLU A 95 -16.33 24.38 -14.80
C GLU A 95 -17.58 23.87 -15.54
N TYR A 96 -18.32 22.94 -14.92
CA TYR A 96 -19.51 22.33 -15.50
C TYR A 96 -20.75 22.56 -14.61
N PRO A 97 -21.26 23.80 -14.51
CA PRO A 97 -22.40 24.12 -13.63
C PRO A 97 -23.72 23.46 -14.07
N ARG A 98 -23.77 22.91 -15.29
CA ARG A 98 -24.91 22.14 -15.81
C ARG A 98 -24.78 20.63 -15.56
N ALA A 99 -23.66 20.15 -15.02
CA ALA A 99 -23.50 18.76 -14.65
C ALA A 99 -24.51 18.38 -13.58
N THR A 100 -25.17 17.25 -13.78
CA THR A 100 -26.10 16.68 -12.82
C THR A 100 -25.36 16.09 -11.63
N VAL A 101 -26.09 15.84 -10.55
CA VAL A 101 -25.53 15.12 -9.40
C VAL A 101 -25.06 13.72 -9.80
N ALA A 102 -25.74 13.07 -10.76
CA ALA A 102 -25.33 11.77 -11.27
C ALA A 102 -23.98 11.82 -11.97
N ASP A 103 -23.70 12.86 -12.76
CA ASP A 103 -22.40 13.07 -13.40
C ASP A 103 -21.29 13.12 -12.34
N LEU A 104 -21.49 13.91 -11.29
CA LEU A 104 -20.52 14.05 -10.19
C LEU A 104 -20.33 12.75 -9.41
N MET A 105 -21.42 12.04 -9.09
CA MET A 105 -21.37 10.78 -8.35
C MET A 105 -20.63 9.70 -9.12
N VAL A 106 -20.71 9.67 -10.45
CA VAL A 106 -20.02 8.69 -11.27
C VAL A 106 -18.50 8.90 -11.23
N PHE A 107 -18.03 10.14 -11.35
CA PHE A 107 -16.60 10.43 -11.18
C PHE A 107 -16.12 10.14 -9.76
N ALA A 108 -16.90 10.53 -8.75
CA ALA A 108 -16.58 10.23 -7.35
C ALA A 108 -16.48 8.72 -7.11
N PHE A 109 -17.44 7.94 -7.62
CA PHE A 109 -17.46 6.50 -7.48
C PHE A 109 -16.23 5.84 -8.11
N PHE A 110 -15.85 6.26 -9.32
CA PHE A 110 -14.62 5.78 -9.98
C PHE A 110 -13.36 6.08 -9.15
N VAL A 111 -13.18 7.32 -8.70
CA VAL A 111 -11.97 7.69 -7.96
C VAL A 111 -11.95 7.06 -6.57
N LEU A 112 -13.09 6.97 -5.87
CA LEU A 112 -13.18 6.32 -4.56
C LEU A 112 -12.88 4.82 -4.63
N THR A 113 -13.46 4.09 -5.58
CA THR A 113 -13.19 2.66 -5.75
C THR A 113 -11.71 2.40 -6.08
N THR A 114 -11.11 3.26 -6.90
CA THR A 114 -9.67 3.24 -7.20
C THR A 114 -8.83 3.53 -5.94
N THR A 115 -9.18 4.57 -5.19
CA THR A 115 -8.51 4.95 -3.92
C THR A 115 -8.54 3.82 -2.90
N VAL A 116 -9.71 3.17 -2.76
CA VAL A 116 -9.87 2.01 -1.88
C VAL A 116 -8.98 0.86 -2.32
N CYS A 117 -8.94 0.51 -3.61
CA CYS A 117 -8.06 -0.55 -4.12
C CYS A 117 -6.59 -0.31 -3.77
N TYR A 118 -6.08 0.90 -4.02
CA TYR A 118 -4.70 1.26 -3.66
C TYR A 118 -4.46 1.19 -2.15
N GLY A 119 -5.40 1.66 -1.34
CA GLY A 119 -5.30 1.60 0.12
C GLY A 119 -5.30 0.17 0.66
N LEU A 120 -6.17 -0.71 0.14
CA LEU A 120 -6.22 -2.12 0.55
C LEU A 120 -4.93 -2.86 0.19
N SER A 121 -4.38 -2.60 -1.00
CA SER A 121 -3.09 -3.19 -1.41
C SER A 121 -1.92 -2.70 -0.54
N ALA A 122 -1.81 -1.40 -0.30
CA ALA A 122 -0.80 -0.85 0.60
C ALA A 122 -0.90 -1.44 2.02
N MET A 123 -2.12 -1.66 2.51
CA MET A 123 -2.37 -2.30 3.81
C MET A 123 -1.98 -3.78 3.82
N TYR A 124 -2.27 -4.54 2.75
CA TYR A 124 -1.82 -5.92 2.62
C TYR A 124 -0.30 -6.02 2.68
N HIS A 125 0.41 -5.31 1.82
CA HIS A 125 1.88 -5.31 1.82
C HIS A 125 2.47 -4.80 3.13
N THR A 126 1.79 -3.88 3.83
CA THR A 126 2.21 -3.46 5.17
C THR A 126 2.09 -4.60 6.18
N LEU A 127 0.95 -5.29 6.21
CA LEU A 127 0.60 -6.28 7.25
C LEU A 127 0.98 -7.73 6.93
N MET A 128 1.53 -8.01 5.75
CA MET A 128 1.77 -9.40 5.31
C MET A 128 2.69 -10.19 6.26
N ASN A 129 3.67 -9.56 6.91
CA ASN A 129 4.58 -10.25 7.85
C ASN A 129 3.98 -10.39 9.27
N HIS A 130 2.71 -10.03 9.50
CA HIS A 130 2.11 -10.05 10.83
C HIS A 130 1.94 -11.47 11.36
N SER A 131 1.02 -12.23 10.78
CA SER A 131 0.74 -13.64 11.12
C SER A 131 -0.04 -14.26 9.97
N VAL A 132 -0.02 -15.59 9.85
CA VAL A 132 -0.69 -16.31 8.75
C VAL A 132 -2.16 -15.88 8.58
N ARG A 133 -2.88 -15.68 9.69
CA ARG A 133 -4.29 -15.27 9.65
C ARG A 133 -4.47 -13.85 9.11
N VAL A 134 -3.63 -12.92 9.53
CA VAL A 134 -3.70 -11.51 9.09
C VAL A 134 -3.28 -11.41 7.63
N ASN A 135 -2.22 -12.10 7.24
CA ASN A 135 -1.77 -12.20 5.86
C ASN A 135 -2.89 -12.70 4.93
N SER A 136 -3.46 -13.88 5.21
CA SER A 136 -4.50 -14.46 4.37
C SER A 136 -5.77 -13.60 4.30
N LEU A 137 -6.15 -12.94 5.40
CA LEU A 137 -7.29 -12.03 5.41
C LEU A 137 -7.04 -10.81 4.52
N TRP A 138 -5.91 -10.13 4.70
CA TRP A 138 -5.61 -8.92 3.94
C TRP A 138 -5.32 -9.20 2.47
N LEU A 139 -4.78 -10.37 2.14
CA LEU A 139 -4.67 -10.83 0.75
C LEU A 139 -6.04 -10.95 0.09
N GLN A 140 -7.03 -11.54 0.78
CA GLN A 140 -8.40 -11.61 0.25
C GLN A 140 -9.03 -10.24 0.09
N VAL A 141 -8.82 -9.35 1.07
CA VAL A 141 -9.34 -7.98 1.03
C VAL A 141 -8.69 -7.17 -0.10
N ASP A 142 -7.39 -7.35 -0.36
CA ASP A 142 -6.70 -6.72 -1.48
C ASP A 142 -7.26 -7.18 -2.83
N LEU A 143 -7.46 -8.50 -2.99
CA LEU A 143 -8.11 -9.06 -4.18
C LEU A 143 -9.54 -8.53 -4.38
N ILE A 144 -10.31 -8.35 -3.30
CA ILE A 144 -11.62 -7.68 -3.35
C ILE A 144 -11.47 -6.23 -3.83
N GLY A 145 -10.42 -5.52 -3.41
CA GLY A 145 -10.11 -4.18 -3.87
C GLY A 145 -10.00 -4.08 -5.40
N ILE A 146 -9.31 -5.03 -6.03
CA ILE A 146 -9.18 -5.11 -7.50
C ILE A 146 -10.56 -5.29 -8.16
N VAL A 147 -11.39 -6.17 -7.61
CA VAL A 147 -12.77 -6.39 -8.11
C VAL A 147 -13.59 -5.11 -7.99
N LEU A 148 -13.55 -4.43 -6.85
CA LEU A 148 -14.28 -3.18 -6.62
C LEU A 148 -13.83 -2.07 -7.57
N SER A 149 -12.52 -1.89 -7.79
CA SER A 149 -12.01 -0.91 -8.74
C SER A 149 -12.41 -1.25 -10.18
N THR A 150 -12.41 -2.53 -10.55
CA THR A 150 -12.86 -2.99 -11.86
C THR A 150 -14.35 -2.68 -12.08
N LEU A 151 -15.21 -2.98 -11.11
CA LEU A 151 -16.63 -2.63 -11.15
C LEU A 151 -16.83 -1.10 -11.22
N GLY A 152 -16.07 -0.34 -10.43
CA GLY A 152 -16.04 1.12 -10.45
C GLY A 152 -15.76 1.67 -11.85
N ASN A 153 -14.75 1.11 -12.52
CA ASN A 153 -14.37 1.45 -13.88
C ASN A 153 -15.47 1.16 -14.89
N PHE A 154 -16.05 -0.04 -14.85
CA PHE A 154 -17.11 -0.40 -15.80
C PHE A 154 -18.36 0.45 -15.60
N VAL A 155 -18.87 0.56 -14.37
CA VAL A 155 -20.08 1.34 -14.07
C VAL A 155 -19.89 2.79 -14.54
N SER A 156 -18.75 3.39 -14.24
CA SER A 156 -18.48 4.80 -14.55
C SER A 156 -18.16 5.03 -16.02
N GLY A 157 -17.35 4.17 -16.62
CA GLY A 157 -17.01 4.23 -18.04
C GLY A 157 -18.24 4.05 -18.93
N ILE A 158 -19.09 3.08 -18.63
CA ILE A 158 -20.35 2.83 -19.36
C ILE A 158 -21.28 4.04 -19.26
N TYR A 159 -21.37 4.68 -18.08
CA TYR A 159 -22.17 5.91 -17.91
C TYR A 159 -21.72 7.02 -18.86
N VAL A 160 -20.41 7.26 -18.93
CA VAL A 160 -19.83 8.37 -19.71
C VAL A 160 -19.86 8.04 -21.22
N ILE A 161 -19.50 6.82 -21.61
CA ILE A 161 -19.45 6.40 -23.02
C ILE A 161 -20.85 6.40 -23.65
N PHE A 162 -21.84 5.84 -22.95
CA PHE A 162 -23.22 5.74 -23.43
C PHE A 162 -24.12 6.79 -22.78
N TYR A 163 -23.59 7.99 -22.56
CA TYR A 163 -24.29 9.07 -21.88
C TYR A 163 -25.68 9.34 -22.49
N CYS A 164 -25.69 9.48 -23.83
CA CYS A 164 -26.90 9.74 -24.62
C CYS A 164 -27.66 8.47 -25.06
N GLU A 165 -27.04 7.29 -24.94
CA GLU A 165 -27.57 6.02 -25.47
C GLU A 165 -28.08 5.12 -24.35
N GLN A 166 -29.26 5.46 -23.82
CA GLN A 166 -29.76 4.88 -22.57
C GLN A 166 -29.97 3.36 -22.62
N GLU A 167 -30.38 2.82 -23.76
CA GLU A 167 -30.59 1.37 -23.94
C GLU A 167 -29.27 0.60 -23.94
N LEU A 168 -28.24 1.13 -24.61
CA LEU A 168 -26.89 0.55 -24.57
C LEU A 168 -26.30 0.62 -23.16
N LYS A 169 -26.43 1.77 -22.49
CA LYS A 169 -25.97 1.95 -21.10
C LYS A 169 -26.58 0.90 -20.16
N ARG A 170 -27.90 0.70 -20.21
CA ARG A 170 -28.61 -0.30 -19.40
C ARG A 170 -28.19 -1.73 -19.75
N GLY A 171 -28.07 -2.03 -21.05
CA GLY A 171 -27.63 -3.34 -21.53
C GLY A 171 -26.25 -3.72 -21.00
N TYR A 172 -25.28 -2.82 -21.12
CA TYR A 172 -23.92 -3.07 -20.64
C TYR A 172 -23.81 -3.10 -19.13
N TRP A 173 -24.54 -2.26 -18.39
CA TRP A 173 -24.58 -2.36 -16.93
C TRP A 173 -25.16 -3.69 -16.43
N ALA A 174 -26.09 -4.31 -17.15
CA ALA A 174 -26.63 -5.62 -16.76
C ALA A 174 -25.65 -6.78 -16.94
N MET A 175 -24.55 -6.57 -17.68
CA MET A 175 -23.50 -7.57 -17.92
C MET A 175 -22.36 -7.51 -16.88
N VAL A 176 -22.33 -6.45 -16.07
CA VAL A 176 -21.28 -6.14 -15.07
C VAL A 176 -21.81 -6.46 -13.68
#